data_AF-A0A2V6FTV5-F1
#
_entry.id   AF-A0A2V6FTV5-F1
#
_cell.length_a   1.000
_cell.length_b   1.000
_cell.length_c   1.000
_cell.angle_alpha   90.00
_cell.angle_beta   90.00
_cell.angle_gamma   90.00
#
_symmetry.space_group_name_H-M   'P 1'
#
loop_
_entity.id
_entity.type
_entity.pdbx_description
1 polymer ?
#
loop_
_entity_poly.entity_id
_entity_poly.type
_entity_poly.pdbx_seq_one_letter_code
_entity_poly.pdbx_strand_id
1 'polypeptide(L)'
;MDEINNLNKQLESAALSADKKTQVAKDRDDKIASIKRMEQEISDFRQTRERQLQEQLMRVREGIVKEITDVVVEKVKTKNLDLVLDKSGMSINGVPVVMYAPDSVDFTSDVIATLNRPGRAAASSAKASTSSSITPARASKP
;
A
#
# COMPACT_ATOMS: atom_id res chain seq x y z
N MET A 1 14.01 10.63 24.84
CA MET A 1 15.42 10.32 25.17
C MET A 1 15.98 11.25 26.23
N ASP A 2 15.72 12.56 26.16
CA ASP A 2 16.24 13.54 27.14
C ASP A 2 15.80 13.28 28.59
N GLU A 3 14.57 12.82 28.78
CA GLU A 3 14.01 12.50 30.09
C GLU A 3 14.68 11.25 30.72
N ILE A 4 14.99 10.23 29.93
CA ILE A 4 15.76 9.04 30.37
C ILE A 4 17.20 9.45 30.74
N ASN A 5 17.79 10.33 29.94
CA ASN A 5 19.14 10.85 30.21
C ASN A 5 19.16 11.68 31.52
N ASN A 6 18.10 12.43 31.79
CA ASN A 6 17.94 13.16 33.04
C ASN A 6 17.76 12.23 34.25
N LEU A 7 16.96 11.16 34.13
CA LEU A 7 16.81 10.13 35.17
C LEU A 7 18.12 9.39 35.44
N ASN A 8 18.91 9.08 34.39
CA ASN A 8 20.25 8.49 34.53
C ASN A 8 21.20 9.45 35.27
N LYS A 9 21.23 10.73 34.90
CA LYS A 9 22.04 11.73 35.60
C LYS A 9 21.65 11.86 37.08
N GLN A 10 20.37 11.82 37.42
CA GLN A 10 19.90 11.87 38.81
C GLN A 10 20.30 10.62 39.61
N LEU A 11 20.35 9.44 38.97
CA LEU A 11 20.85 8.20 39.60
C LEU A 11 22.36 8.26 39.84
N GLU A 12 23.12 8.87 38.93
CA GLU A 12 24.59 9.00 39.01
C GLU A 12 25.04 10.12 39.97
N SER A 13 24.29 11.22 40.06
CA SER A 13 24.75 12.44 40.74
C SER A 13 24.37 12.55 42.21
N ALA A 14 23.55 11.65 42.78
CA ALA A 14 22.81 11.97 44.00
C ALA A 14 23.02 11.01 45.19
N ALA A 15 23.26 11.61 46.37
CA ALA A 15 23.13 11.03 47.71
C ALA A 15 21.65 10.84 48.10
N LEU A 16 20.86 10.22 47.20
CA LEU A 16 19.46 9.90 47.44
C LEU A 16 19.32 8.77 48.47
N SER A 17 18.26 8.81 49.27
CA SER A 17 17.84 7.68 50.09
C SER A 17 17.55 6.45 49.20
N ALA A 18 17.68 5.25 49.77
CA ALA A 18 17.49 3.99 49.06
C ALA A 18 16.12 3.93 48.33
N ASP A 19 15.06 4.45 48.96
CA ASP A 19 13.71 4.48 48.39
C ASP A 19 13.61 5.37 47.14
N LYS A 20 14.25 6.55 47.17
CA LYS A 20 14.25 7.48 46.03
C LYS A 20 15.06 6.91 44.86
N LYS A 21 16.17 6.21 45.12
CA LYS A 21 16.92 5.52 44.05
C LYS A 21 16.09 4.42 43.39
N THR A 22 15.36 3.64 44.20
CA THR A 22 14.47 2.59 43.69
C THR A 22 13.36 3.17 42.81
N GLN A 23 12.73 4.28 43.24
CA GLN A 23 11.68 4.92 42.45
C GLN A 23 12.20 5.47 41.12
N VAL A 24 13.33 6.19 41.12
CA VAL A 24 13.92 6.76 39.89
C VAL A 24 14.37 5.67 38.92
N ALA A 25 14.91 4.55 39.43
CA ALA A 25 15.26 3.40 38.61
C ALA A 25 14.02 2.75 37.97
N LYS A 26 12.93 2.58 38.74
CA LYS A 26 11.66 2.07 38.23
C LYS A 26 11.07 2.98 37.16
N ASP A 27 11.03 4.29 37.39
CA ASP A 27 10.48 5.26 36.43
C ASP A 27 11.28 5.25 35.12
N ARG A 28 12.61 5.10 35.20
CA ARG A 28 13.47 4.93 34.03
C ARG A 28 13.13 3.65 33.27
N ASP A 29 13.04 2.53 33.97
CA ASP A 29 12.80 1.22 33.36
C ASP A 29 11.41 1.16 32.71
N ASP A 30 10.39 1.74 33.35
CA ASP A 30 9.05 1.90 32.80
C ASP A 30 9.06 2.77 31.53
N LYS A 31 9.84 3.86 31.51
CA LYS A 31 9.99 4.70 30.32
C LYS A 31 10.70 3.96 29.18
N ILE A 32 11.75 3.21 29.47
CA ILE A 32 12.44 2.38 28.47
C ILE A 32 11.49 1.33 27.90
N ALA A 33 10.73 0.64 28.76
CA ALA A 33 9.73 -0.33 28.32
C ALA A 33 8.66 0.32 27.44
N SER A 34 8.19 1.52 27.79
CA SER A 34 7.24 2.28 26.98
C SER A 34 7.81 2.66 25.62
N ILE A 35 9.06 3.13 25.53
CA ILE A 35 9.69 3.46 24.24
C ILE A 35 9.80 2.22 23.35
N LYS A 36 10.27 1.10 23.89
CA LYS A 36 10.37 -0.17 23.14
C LYS A 36 9.02 -0.62 22.60
N ARG A 37 7.94 -0.48 23.38
CA ARG A 37 6.58 -0.76 22.92
C ARG A 37 6.18 0.17 21.77
N MET A 38 6.41 1.47 21.90
CA MET A 38 6.10 2.43 20.82
C MET A 38 6.91 2.16 19.55
N GLU A 39 8.19 1.78 19.67
CA GLU A 39 9.02 1.40 18.52
C GLU A 39 8.46 0.17 17.80
N GLN A 40 8.05 -0.85 18.55
CA GLN A 40 7.39 -2.04 18.00
C GLN A 40 6.07 -1.67 17.30
N GLU A 41 5.22 -0.87 17.95
CA GLU A 41 3.95 -0.40 17.37
C GLU A 41 4.16 0.40 16.07
N ILE A 42 5.18 1.26 16.01
CA ILE A 42 5.55 2.01 14.80
C ILE A 42 6.00 1.05 13.70
N SER A 43 6.82 0.06 14.02
CA SER A 43 7.27 -0.95 13.06
C SER A 43 6.08 -1.73 12.47
N ASP A 44 5.21 -2.24 13.35
CA ASP A 44 4.03 -3.02 12.96
C ASP A 44 3.03 -2.18 12.16
N PHE A 45 2.85 -0.90 12.54
CA PHE A 45 2.04 0.05 11.80
C PHE A 45 2.60 0.27 10.39
N ARG A 46 3.91 0.52 10.26
CA ARG A 46 4.55 0.73 8.94
C ARG A 46 4.42 -0.50 8.05
N GLN A 47 4.70 -1.69 8.57
CA GLN A 47 4.56 -2.95 7.83
C GLN A 47 3.11 -3.17 7.38
N THR A 48 2.14 -2.93 8.27
CA THR A 48 0.72 -3.08 7.96
C THR A 48 0.27 -2.08 6.90
N ARG A 49 0.70 -0.81 6.98
CA ARG A 49 0.38 0.21 5.99
C ARG A 49 0.98 -0.10 4.63
N GLU A 50 2.22 -0.56 4.58
CA GLU A 50 2.87 -0.97 3.34
C GLU A 50 2.10 -2.10 2.66
N ARG A 51 1.74 -3.15 3.41
CA ARG A 51 0.91 -4.25 2.89
C ARG A 51 -0.44 -3.75 2.37
N GLN A 52 -1.12 -2.88 3.13
CA GLN A 52 -2.41 -2.31 2.72
C GLN A 52 -2.31 -1.52 1.41
N LEU A 53 -1.24 -0.73 1.25
CA LEU A 53 -0.98 0.02 0.02
C LEU A 53 -0.70 -0.91 -1.15
N GLN A 54 0.12 -1.95 -0.96
CA GLN A 54 0.38 -2.96 -1.99
C GLN A 54 -0.92 -3.67 -2.43
N GLU A 55 -1.76 -4.09 -1.48
CA GLU A 55 -3.06 -4.69 -1.78
C GLU A 55 -4.03 -3.73 -2.47
N GLN A 56 -4.01 -2.45 -2.10
CA GLN A 56 -4.79 -1.42 -2.79
C GLN A 56 -4.30 -1.23 -4.23
N LEU A 57 -3.00 -1.15 -4.45
CA LEU A 57 -2.41 -1.04 -5.79
C LEU A 57 -2.76 -2.24 -6.67
N MET A 58 -2.69 -3.46 -6.12
CA MET A 58 -3.05 -4.68 -6.84
C MET A 58 -4.54 -4.68 -7.22
N ARG A 59 -5.44 -4.32 -6.30
CA ARG A 59 -6.87 -4.22 -6.60
C ARG A 59 -7.21 -3.18 -7.66
N VAL A 60 -6.57 -2.01 -7.60
CA VAL A 60 -6.73 -0.97 -8.63
C VAL A 60 -6.25 -1.49 -9.98
N ARG A 61 -5.09 -2.16 -10.02
CA ARG A 61 -4.55 -2.78 -11.23
C ARG A 61 -5.48 -3.85 -11.80
N GLU A 62 -6.00 -4.75 -10.97
CA GLU A 62 -6.97 -5.78 -11.37
C GLU A 62 -8.23 -5.16 -11.98
N GLY A 63 -8.75 -4.09 -11.37
CA GLY A 63 -9.88 -3.33 -11.91
C GLY A 63 -9.59 -2.78 -13.31
N ILE A 64 -8.45 -2.11 -13.48
CA ILE A 64 -8.01 -1.55 -14.78
C ILE A 64 -7.87 -2.67 -15.83
N VAL A 65 -7.20 -3.77 -15.50
CA VAL A 65 -7.01 -4.90 -16.42
C VAL A 65 -8.35 -5.51 -16.82
N LYS A 66 -9.28 -5.64 -15.88
CA LYS A 66 -10.63 -6.13 -16.16
C LYS A 66 -11.36 -5.20 -17.14
N GLU A 67 -11.34 -3.90 -16.89
CA GLU A 67 -11.98 -2.92 -17.78
C GLU A 67 -11.40 -2.94 -19.20
N ILE A 68 -10.07 -3.08 -19.33
CA ILE A 68 -9.40 -3.24 -20.62
C ILE A 68 -9.86 -4.53 -21.29
N THR A 69 -9.84 -5.65 -20.55
CA THR A 69 -10.22 -6.98 -21.06
C THR A 69 -11.66 -6.99 -21.57
N ASP A 70 -12.60 -6.38 -20.83
CA ASP A 70 -14.00 -6.31 -21.23
C ASP A 70 -14.16 -5.61 -22.60
N VAL A 71 -13.41 -4.52 -22.84
CA VAL A 71 -13.43 -3.79 -24.12
C VAL A 71 -12.78 -4.59 -25.24
N VAL A 72 -11.65 -5.25 -24.95
CA VAL A 72 -10.97 -6.12 -25.91
C VAL A 72 -11.92 -7.23 -26.36
N VAL A 73 -12.59 -7.91 -25.43
CA VAL A 73 -13.55 -8.98 -25.74
C VAL A 73 -14.74 -8.47 -26.57
N GLU A 74 -15.23 -7.26 -26.30
CA GLU A 74 -16.26 -6.63 -27.15
C GLU A 74 -15.77 -6.41 -28.58
N LYS A 75 -14.52 -5.93 -28.77
CA LYS A 75 -13.94 -5.73 -30.10
C LYS A 75 -13.62 -7.02 -30.82
N VAL A 76 -13.17 -8.05 -30.11
CA VAL A 76 -13.00 -9.41 -30.65
C VAL A 76 -14.30 -9.92 -31.26
N LYS A 77 -15.41 -9.79 -30.53
CA LYS A 77 -16.74 -10.21 -31.03
C LYS A 77 -17.20 -9.37 -32.22
N THR A 78 -16.98 -8.06 -32.19
CA THR A 78 -17.42 -7.13 -33.24
C THR A 78 -16.62 -7.30 -34.54
N LYS A 79 -15.32 -7.60 -34.43
CA LYS A 79 -14.41 -7.79 -35.56
C LYS A 79 -14.23 -9.27 -35.96
N ASN A 80 -14.96 -10.19 -35.31
CA ASN A 80 -14.88 -11.64 -35.53
C ASN A 80 -13.43 -12.17 -35.47
N LEU A 81 -12.69 -11.76 -34.45
CA LEU A 81 -11.29 -12.19 -34.27
C LEU A 81 -11.22 -13.52 -33.50
N ASP A 82 -10.32 -14.41 -33.93
CA ASP A 82 -10.11 -15.69 -33.25
C ASP A 82 -8.97 -15.64 -32.21
N LEU A 83 -8.04 -14.69 -32.35
CA LEU A 83 -6.87 -14.55 -31.48
C LEU A 83 -6.50 -13.08 -31.27
N VAL A 84 -6.12 -12.74 -30.04
CA VAL A 84 -5.53 -11.44 -29.68
C VAL A 84 -4.22 -11.69 -28.93
N LEU A 85 -3.17 -11.00 -29.36
CA LEU A 85 -1.86 -11.03 -28.71
C LEU A 85 -1.52 -9.64 -28.17
N ASP A 86 -1.02 -9.59 -26.94
CA ASP A 86 -0.48 -8.35 -26.37
C ASP A 86 0.89 -8.07 -26.97
N LYS A 87 0.99 -6.99 -27.76
CA LYS A 87 2.23 -6.54 -28.41
C LYS A 87 3.31 -6.15 -27.40
N SER A 88 2.94 -5.76 -26.18
CA SER A 88 3.87 -5.45 -25.09
C SER A 88 4.33 -6.68 -24.29
N GLY A 89 3.70 -7.83 -24.53
CA GLY A 89 3.98 -9.08 -23.84
C GLY A 89 5.41 -9.56 -24.09
N MET A 90 6.10 -9.91 -23.00
CA MET A 90 7.44 -10.50 -23.02
C MET A 90 7.36 -11.99 -22.67
N SER A 91 8.11 -12.82 -23.37
CA SER A 91 8.28 -14.23 -23.03
C SER A 91 9.11 -14.40 -21.75
N ILE A 92 9.12 -15.61 -21.20
CA ILE A 92 9.94 -15.97 -20.03
C ILE A 92 11.45 -15.72 -20.24
N ASN A 93 11.91 -15.73 -21.49
CA ASN A 93 13.30 -15.48 -21.85
C ASN A 93 13.60 -13.99 -22.07
N GLY A 94 12.66 -13.09 -21.78
CA GLY A 94 12.85 -11.64 -21.97
C GLY A 94 12.85 -11.19 -23.44
N VAL A 95 12.28 -12.00 -24.34
CA VAL A 95 12.10 -11.66 -25.76
C VAL A 95 10.63 -11.33 -26.02
N PRO A 96 10.27 -10.27 -26.77
CA PRO A 96 8.87 -9.95 -27.04
C PRO A 96 8.11 -11.12 -27.70
N VAL A 97 6.85 -11.32 -27.32
CA VAL A 97 6.01 -12.40 -27.86
C VAL A 97 5.61 -12.11 -29.31
N VAL A 98 5.39 -10.83 -29.64
CA VAL A 98 5.09 -10.36 -30.99
C VAL A 98 6.27 -9.53 -31.48
N MET A 99 7.06 -10.08 -32.40
CA MET A 99 8.17 -9.36 -33.04
C MET A 99 7.70 -8.31 -34.04
N TYR A 100 6.66 -8.64 -34.80
CA TYR A 100 6.11 -7.81 -35.85
C TYR A 100 4.64 -8.13 -36.06
N ALA A 101 3.84 -7.08 -36.26
CA ALA A 101 2.48 -7.15 -36.76
C ALA A 101 2.23 -5.87 -37.57
N PRO A 102 1.50 -5.94 -38.70
CA PRO A 102 1.14 -4.74 -39.44
C PRO A 102 0.19 -3.86 -38.61
N ASP A 103 0.31 -2.54 -38.70
CA ASP A 103 -0.53 -1.62 -37.92
C ASP A 103 -2.04 -1.77 -38.19
N SER A 104 -2.40 -2.33 -39.35
CA SER A 104 -3.80 -2.61 -39.71
C SER A 104 -4.49 -3.62 -38.80
N VAL A 105 -3.74 -4.46 -38.09
CA VAL A 105 -4.31 -5.44 -37.13
C VAL A 105 -4.23 -4.95 -35.68
N ASP A 106 -3.58 -3.81 -35.43
CA ASP A 106 -3.47 -3.21 -34.11
C ASP A 106 -4.70 -2.33 -33.83
N PHE A 107 -5.53 -2.76 -32.88
CA PHE A 107 -6.73 -2.03 -32.47
C PHE A 107 -6.58 -1.39 -31.08
N THR A 108 -5.35 -1.21 -30.60
CA THR A 108 -5.07 -0.62 -29.28
C THR A 108 -5.66 0.78 -29.15
N SER A 109 -5.56 1.60 -30.20
CA SER A 109 -6.14 2.96 -30.24
C SER A 109 -7.66 2.94 -30.06
N ASP A 110 -8.36 1.97 -30.67
CA ASP A 110 -9.82 1.82 -30.54
C ASP A 110 -10.20 1.50 -29.08
N VAL A 111 -9.41 0.65 -28.42
CA VAL A 111 -9.60 0.26 -27.01
C VAL A 111 -9.40 1.47 -26.11
N ILE A 112 -8.31 2.21 -26.29
CA ILE A 112 -8.00 3.44 -25.53
C ILE A 112 -9.12 4.47 -25.70
N ALA A 113 -9.55 4.72 -26.94
CA ALA A 113 -10.63 5.65 -27.22
C ALA A 113 -11.95 5.23 -26.57
N THR A 114 -12.22 3.93 -26.45
CA THR A 114 -13.43 3.39 -25.81
C THR A 114 -13.36 3.46 -24.28
N LEU A 115 -12.18 3.25 -23.68
CA LEU A 115 -11.94 3.37 -22.24
C LEU A 115 -12.06 4.81 -21.76
N ASN A 116 -11.47 5.75 -22.50
CA ASN A 116 -11.38 7.16 -22.12
C ASN A 116 -12.60 7.99 -22.52
N ARG A 117 -13.72 7.37 -22.94
CA ARG A 117 -14.93 8.11 -23.26
C ARG A 117 -15.44 8.86 -22.02
N PRO A 118 -15.85 10.14 -22.17
CA PRO A 118 -16.41 10.92 -21.06
C PRO A 118 -17.55 10.15 -20.37
N GLY A 119 -17.52 10.10 -19.03
CA GLY A 119 -18.54 9.43 -18.22
C GLY A 119 -18.25 7.97 -17.86
N ARG A 120 -17.22 7.32 -18.43
CA ARG A 120 -16.86 5.92 -18.11
C ARG A 120 -15.89 5.79 -16.93
N ALA A 121 -14.84 6.62 -16.89
CA ALA A 121 -13.77 6.56 -15.87
C ALA A 121 -14.22 6.94 -14.43
N ALA A 122 -15.38 7.57 -14.27
CA ALA A 122 -15.90 7.97 -12.96
C ALA A 122 -16.62 6.83 -12.21
N ALA A 123 -16.99 5.75 -12.90
CA ALA A 123 -17.80 4.67 -12.31
C ALA A 123 -16.98 3.65 -11.50
N SER A 124 -15.69 3.48 -11.80
CA SER A 124 -14.83 2.48 -11.14
C SER A 124 -14.03 3.01 -9.94
N SER A 125 -13.77 4.31 -9.88
CA SER A 125 -13.13 4.95 -8.72
C SER A 125 -14.09 5.20 -7.54
N ALA A 126 -15.39 5.39 -7.82
CA ALA A 126 -16.40 5.69 -6.78
C ALA A 126 -16.79 4.48 -5.91
N LYS A 127 -16.56 3.25 -6.37
CA LYS A 127 -16.93 2.03 -5.63
C LYS A 127 -15.83 1.53 -4.68
N ALA A 128 -14.61 2.03 -4.81
CA ALA A 128 -13.47 1.68 -3.95
C ALA A 128 -13.30 2.61 -2.74
N SER A 129 -13.94 3.80 -2.75
CA SER A 129 -13.78 4.82 -1.70
C SER A 129 -14.75 4.67 -0.53
N THR A 130 -15.78 3.82 -0.60
CA THR A 130 -16.80 3.70 0.46
C THR A 130 -16.47 2.67 1.55
N SER A 131 -15.36 1.93 1.47
CA SER A 131 -14.99 0.91 2.48
C SER A 131 -13.79 1.24 3.36
N SER A 132 -13.14 2.40 3.18
CA SER A 132 -11.87 2.72 3.84
C SER A 132 -11.95 3.65 5.06
N SER A 133 -13.14 4.02 5.53
CA SER A 133 -13.28 4.72 6.81
C SER A 133 -13.30 3.75 8.00
N ILE A 134 -12.19 3.06 8.26
CA ILE A 134 -11.92 2.49 9.59
C ILE A 134 -10.87 3.38 10.24
N THR A 135 -11.35 4.43 10.90
CA THR A 135 -10.58 5.22 11.86
C THR A 135 -10.18 4.29 13.02
N PRO A 136 -8.89 4.11 13.34
CA PRO A 136 -8.52 3.39 14.56
C PRO A 136 -8.98 4.23 15.75
N ALA A 137 -9.87 3.64 16.56
CA ALA A 137 -10.31 4.21 17.81
C ALA A 137 -9.09 4.57 18.68
N ARG A 138 -9.03 5.84 19.07
CA ARG A 138 -8.14 6.38 20.10
C ARG A 138 -8.32 5.56 21.37
N ALA A 139 -7.37 4.67 21.66
CA ALA A 139 -7.33 3.98 22.95
C ALA A 139 -7.01 5.02 24.04
N SER A 140 -8.01 5.25 24.88
CA SER A 140 -7.94 6.00 26.12
C SER A 140 -6.93 5.35 27.08
N LYS A 141 -6.05 6.19 27.62
CA LYS A 141 -5.15 5.90 28.74
C LYS A 141 -5.97 5.61 30.02
N PRO A 142 -5.61 4.60 30.83
CA PRO A 142 -5.63 4.74 32.28
C PRO A 142 -4.34 5.43 32.78
#